data_AF-A0A0F9I676-F1
#
_entry.id   AF-A0A0F9I676-F1
#
_cell.length_a   1.000
_cell.length_b   1.000
_cell.length_c   1.000
_cell.angle_alpha   90.00
_cell.angle_beta   90.00
_cell.angle_gamma   90.00
#
_symmetry.space_group_name_H-M   'P 1'
#
loop_
_entity.id
_entity.type
_entity.pdbx_description
1 polymer ?
#
loop_
_entity_poly.entity_id
_entity_poly.type
_entity_poly.pdbx_seq_one_letter_code
_entity_poly.pdbx_strand_id
1 'polypeptide(L)'
;MIFVELKCRARMRELKMRDEKSSLLHWFGILGQAGVWMPKTRIVRCQDDAKALFQILDGKTSDRFFEIVKEVQVAGDAIGYPIFLRTDLTSGKHNWNNTCFVPDRDSVERCMYGLIEFSACVDAWGLPINAFVIREFIPMHSTFTAFNGLPINKERRFFLRDGEIQCHHPYWPNEVIRRPSVGDWEEKLAHMNMITKKESEYLYDRSLGVAKLFDGYWSLDWSMDHAGNWW
;
A
#
# COMPACT_ATOMS: atom_id res chain seq x y z
N MET A 1 -1.59 1.54 -40.00
CA MET A 1 -1.98 2.58 -39.00
C MET A 1 -3.13 2.12 -38.10
N ILE A 2 -4.26 1.65 -38.67
CA ILE A 2 -5.45 1.17 -37.93
C ILE A 2 -5.12 0.00 -36.95
N PHE A 3 -4.28 -0.95 -37.36
CA PHE A 3 -3.90 -2.11 -36.54
C PHE A 3 -3.06 -1.75 -35.30
N VAL A 4 -2.27 -0.67 -35.36
CA VAL A 4 -1.45 -0.19 -34.23
C VAL A 4 -2.34 0.51 -33.21
N GLU A 5 -3.32 1.28 -33.68
CA GLU A 5 -4.26 2.01 -32.83
C GLU A 5 -5.22 1.08 -32.06
N LEU A 6 -5.72 0.02 -32.71
CA LEU A 6 -6.56 -1.00 -32.06
C LEU A 6 -5.80 -1.79 -30.98
N LYS A 7 -4.54 -2.18 -31.22
CA LYS A 7 -3.70 -2.83 -30.22
C LYS A 7 -3.39 -1.91 -29.04
N CYS A 8 -3.18 -0.62 -29.31
CA CYS A 8 -2.94 0.37 -28.26
C CYS A 8 -4.18 0.54 -27.37
N ARG A 9 -5.38 0.64 -27.96
CA ARG A 9 -6.65 0.74 -27.21
C ARG A 9 -6.95 -0.50 -26.37
N ALA A 10 -6.70 -1.70 -26.89
CA ALA A 10 -6.89 -2.95 -26.14
C ALA A 10 -5.95 -3.01 -24.92
N ARG A 11 -4.66 -2.70 -25.11
CA ARG A 11 -3.68 -2.66 -24.03
C ARG A 11 -4.01 -1.61 -22.96
N MET A 12 -4.46 -0.43 -23.36
CA MET A 12 -4.91 0.61 -22.41
C MET A 12 -6.13 0.15 -21.59
N ARG A 13 -7.04 -0.60 -22.21
CA ARG A 13 -8.21 -1.15 -21.52
C ARG A 13 -7.82 -2.24 -20.52
N GLU A 14 -6.86 -3.10 -20.87
CA GLU A 14 -6.31 -4.12 -19.96
C GLU A 14 -5.60 -3.49 -18.76
N LEU A 15 -4.74 -2.49 -18.98
CA LEU A 15 -4.07 -1.75 -17.91
C LEU A 15 -5.09 -1.10 -16.97
N LYS A 16 -6.11 -0.44 -17.53
CA LYS A 16 -7.17 0.17 -16.74
C LYS A 16 -7.92 -0.86 -15.88
N MET A 17 -8.29 -2.02 -16.44
CA MET A 17 -8.96 -3.07 -15.68
C MET A 17 -8.06 -3.65 -14.57
N ARG A 18 -6.75 -3.78 -14.82
CA ARG A 18 -5.78 -4.23 -13.81
C ARG A 18 -5.71 -3.24 -12.65
N ASP A 19 -5.62 -1.96 -12.96
CA ASP A 19 -5.51 -0.91 -11.94
C ASP A 19 -6.83 -0.80 -11.15
N GLU A 20 -7.98 -0.92 -11.81
CA GLU A 20 -9.30 -0.98 -11.15
C GLU A 20 -9.40 -2.12 -10.12
N LYS A 21 -8.92 -3.33 -10.47
CA LYS A 21 -8.89 -4.45 -9.53
C LYS A 21 -7.86 -4.24 -8.41
N SER A 22 -6.69 -3.69 -8.72
CA SER A 22 -5.61 -3.47 -7.76
C SER A 22 -5.92 -2.33 -6.77
N SER A 23 -6.83 -1.44 -7.13
CA SER A 23 -7.29 -0.32 -6.31
C SER A 23 -7.86 -0.80 -4.97
N LEU A 24 -7.45 -0.15 -3.88
CA LEU A 24 -8.02 -0.36 -2.56
C LEU A 24 -9.54 -0.18 -2.56
N LEU A 25 -10.07 0.68 -3.42
CA LEU A 25 -11.50 0.92 -3.57
C LEU A 25 -12.27 -0.34 -4.01
N HIS A 26 -11.59 -1.31 -4.62
CA HIS A 26 -12.17 -2.58 -5.05
C HIS A 26 -12.13 -3.63 -3.93
N TRP A 27 -10.94 -3.96 -3.42
CA TRP A 27 -10.76 -5.11 -2.53
C TRP A 27 -11.08 -4.83 -1.06
N PHE A 28 -11.02 -3.57 -0.59
CA PHE A 28 -11.17 -3.26 0.83
C PHE A 28 -12.54 -3.65 1.40
N GLY A 29 -13.62 -3.36 0.66
CA GLY A 29 -14.98 -3.72 1.08
C GLY A 29 -15.20 -5.23 1.14
N ILE A 30 -14.61 -5.98 0.19
CA ILE A 30 -14.70 -7.44 0.10
C ILE A 30 -14.05 -8.08 1.32
N LEU A 31 -12.82 -7.67 1.66
CA LEU A 31 -12.11 -8.17 2.84
C LEU A 31 -12.84 -7.84 4.14
N GLY A 32 -13.40 -6.62 4.23
CA GLY A 32 -14.13 -6.17 5.42
C GLY A 32 -15.39 -7.00 5.67
N GLN A 33 -16.15 -7.31 4.62
CA GLN A 33 -17.34 -8.18 4.71
C GLN A 33 -16.99 -9.62 5.09
N ALA A 34 -15.81 -10.09 4.69
CA ALA A 34 -15.29 -11.40 5.07
C ALA A 34 -14.71 -11.45 6.50
N GLY A 35 -14.74 -10.33 7.24
CA GLY A 35 -14.25 -10.27 8.62
C GLY A 35 -12.73 -10.29 8.75
N VAL A 36 -11.99 -10.01 7.67
CA VAL A 36 -10.53 -9.88 7.72
C VAL A 36 -10.19 -8.66 8.56
N TRP A 37 -9.31 -8.84 9.54
CA TRP A 37 -8.83 -7.74 10.37
C TRP A 37 -8.05 -6.76 9.53
N MET A 38 -8.46 -5.50 9.57
CA MET A 38 -7.82 -4.42 8.85
C MET A 38 -7.79 -3.17 9.72
N PRO A 39 -6.74 -2.34 9.62
CA PRO A 39 -6.69 -1.02 10.24
C PRO A 39 -7.95 -0.21 9.96
N LYS A 40 -8.41 0.58 10.96
CA LYS A 40 -9.46 1.57 10.74
C LYS A 40 -9.07 2.45 9.56
N THR A 41 -10.01 2.65 8.64
CA THR A 41 -9.72 3.30 7.36
C THR A 41 -10.76 4.38 7.06
N ARG A 42 -10.29 5.47 6.45
CA ARG A 42 -11.09 6.55 5.84
C ARG A 42 -10.57 6.78 4.43
N ILE A 43 -11.46 7.16 3.53
CA ILE A 43 -11.18 7.29 2.10
C ILE A 43 -11.64 8.67 1.66
N VAL A 44 -10.73 9.45 1.08
CA VAL A 44 -10.99 10.73 0.42
C VAL A 44 -10.89 10.50 -1.08
N ARG A 45 -12.02 10.59 -1.80
CA ARG A 45 -12.09 10.32 -3.24
C ARG A 45 -11.69 11.55 -4.05
N CYS A 46 -10.92 11.33 -5.11
CA CYS A 46 -10.37 12.38 -5.97
C CYS A 46 -10.23 11.94 -7.45
N GLN A 47 -11.08 11.02 -7.91
CA GLN A 47 -11.02 10.43 -9.25
C GLN A 47 -11.01 11.45 -10.40
N ASP A 48 -11.74 12.55 -10.26
CA ASP A 48 -11.83 13.61 -11.28
C ASP A 48 -10.83 14.75 -11.06
N ASP A 49 -9.96 14.63 -10.06
CA ASP A 49 -9.03 15.68 -9.63
C ASP A 49 -7.61 15.52 -10.18
N ALA A 50 -7.37 14.59 -11.12
CA ALA A 50 -6.03 14.27 -11.62
C ALA A 50 -5.23 15.51 -12.06
N LYS A 51 -5.87 16.45 -12.78
CA LYS A 51 -5.22 17.71 -13.17
C LYS A 51 -4.79 18.53 -11.95
N ALA A 52 -5.67 18.65 -10.96
CA ALA A 52 -5.42 19.40 -9.74
C ALA A 52 -4.27 18.78 -8.92
N LEU A 53 -4.14 17.45 -8.93
CA LEU A 53 -3.09 16.71 -8.24
C LEU A 53 -1.74 16.80 -8.96
N PHE A 54 -1.69 16.58 -10.28
CA PHE A 54 -0.40 16.51 -10.98
C PHE A 54 0.20 17.88 -11.33
N GLN A 55 -0.62 18.93 -11.49
CA GLN A 55 -0.08 20.26 -11.83
C GLN A 55 0.79 20.87 -10.73
N ILE A 56 0.67 20.40 -9.48
CA ILE A 56 1.51 20.84 -8.37
C ILE A 56 2.97 20.42 -8.56
N LEU A 57 3.22 19.32 -9.31
CA LEU A 57 4.57 18.86 -9.64
C LEU A 57 5.27 19.82 -10.61
N ASP A 58 4.51 20.63 -11.35
CA ASP A 58 5.03 21.73 -12.19
C ASP A 58 5.26 23.03 -11.39
N GLY A 59 5.13 23.00 -10.04
CA GLY A 59 5.19 24.19 -9.19
C GLY A 59 3.96 25.10 -9.29
N LYS A 60 2.84 24.62 -9.85
CA LYS A 60 1.58 25.38 -9.94
C LYS A 60 0.75 25.22 -8.67
N THR A 61 -0.02 26.24 -8.33
CA THR A 61 -1.00 26.16 -7.23
C THR A 61 -2.30 25.51 -7.68
N SER A 62 -3.06 24.97 -6.73
CA SER A 62 -4.31 24.27 -6.99
C SER A 62 -5.21 24.35 -5.76
N ASP A 63 -6.26 25.18 -5.81
CA ASP A 63 -7.21 25.32 -4.69
C ASP A 63 -7.84 23.97 -4.33
N ARG A 64 -8.19 23.19 -5.36
CA ARG A 64 -8.74 21.84 -5.19
C ARG A 64 -7.76 20.88 -4.50
N PHE A 65 -6.45 20.97 -4.77
CA PHE A 65 -5.47 20.19 -4.02
C PHE A 65 -5.49 20.56 -2.53
N PHE A 66 -5.52 21.84 -2.20
CA PHE A 66 -5.56 22.28 -0.79
C PHE A 66 -6.88 21.93 -0.10
N GLU A 67 -8.00 21.86 -0.83
CA GLU A 67 -9.25 21.29 -0.32
C GLU A 67 -9.08 19.80 0.03
N ILE A 68 -8.49 19.00 -0.87
CA ILE A 68 -8.22 17.58 -0.62
C ILE A 68 -7.26 17.41 0.57
N VAL A 69 -6.23 18.25 0.70
CA VAL A 69 -5.34 18.24 1.88
C VAL A 69 -6.14 18.44 3.17
N LYS A 70 -7.09 19.39 3.20
CA LYS A 70 -7.95 19.61 4.37
C LYS A 70 -8.87 18.40 4.63
N GLU A 71 -9.44 17.80 3.58
CA GLU A 71 -10.25 16.59 3.71
C GLU A 71 -9.43 15.42 4.32
N VAL A 72 -8.18 15.25 3.88
CA VAL A 72 -7.25 14.24 4.43
C VAL A 72 -6.87 14.56 5.87
N GLN A 73 -6.61 15.83 6.20
CA GLN A 73 -6.35 16.27 7.58
C GLN A 73 -7.51 15.94 8.52
N VAL A 74 -8.75 16.25 8.11
CA VAL A 74 -9.97 15.92 8.89
C VAL A 74 -10.13 14.42 9.05
N ALA A 75 -9.86 13.63 7.99
CA ALA A 75 -9.87 12.17 8.09
C ALA A 75 -8.79 11.63 9.04
N GLY A 76 -7.61 12.25 9.05
CA GLY A 76 -6.53 11.96 9.99
C GLY A 76 -6.89 12.31 11.44
N ASP A 77 -7.48 13.49 11.67
CA ASP A 77 -7.98 13.92 12.98
C ASP A 77 -9.03 12.93 13.54
N ALA A 78 -9.89 12.39 12.66
CA ALA A 78 -10.92 11.41 13.04
C ALA A 78 -10.38 10.00 13.35
N ILE A 79 -9.23 9.60 12.77
CA ILE A 79 -8.56 8.33 13.06
C ILE A 79 -7.64 8.47 14.28
N GLY A 80 -6.96 9.61 14.41
CA GLY A 80 -5.89 9.85 15.36
C GLY A 80 -4.51 9.63 14.74
N TYR A 81 -3.60 10.60 14.92
CA TYR A 81 -2.21 10.49 14.47
C TYR A 81 -1.36 9.67 15.46
N PRO A 82 -0.29 8.98 14.99
CA PRO A 82 0.15 8.90 13.59
C PRO A 82 -0.82 8.08 12.71
N ILE A 83 -0.85 8.38 11.41
CA ILE A 83 -1.62 7.63 10.41
C ILE A 83 -0.70 7.03 9.34
N PHE A 84 -1.20 5.98 8.69
CA PHE A 84 -0.63 5.44 7.46
C PHE A 84 -1.40 5.97 6.25
N LEU A 85 -0.77 6.83 5.45
CA LEU A 85 -1.34 7.43 4.25
C LEU A 85 -0.92 6.64 3.00
N ARG A 86 -1.84 6.43 2.06
CA ARG A 86 -1.53 5.84 0.75
C ARG A 86 -2.50 6.36 -0.30
N THR A 87 -2.18 6.17 -1.58
CA THR A 87 -3.20 6.21 -2.62
C THR A 87 -3.92 4.87 -2.67
N ASP A 88 -4.98 4.79 -3.47
CA ASP A 88 -5.66 3.53 -3.71
C ASP A 88 -4.76 2.46 -4.35
N LEU A 89 -3.66 2.85 -5.00
CA LEU A 89 -2.75 1.92 -5.70
C LEU A 89 -1.36 1.78 -5.06
N THR A 90 -0.84 2.78 -4.34
CA THR A 90 0.53 2.73 -3.81
C THR A 90 0.70 3.50 -2.51
N SER A 91 1.75 3.19 -1.76
CA SER A 91 2.13 3.86 -0.51
C SER A 91 3.54 4.47 -0.52
N GLY A 92 4.34 4.27 -1.59
CA GLY A 92 5.68 4.88 -1.67
C GLY A 92 6.61 4.55 -0.48
N LYS A 93 6.50 3.34 0.11
CA LYS A 93 7.15 2.95 1.38
C LYS A 93 8.66 3.19 1.45
N HIS A 94 9.37 3.16 0.31
CA HIS A 94 10.82 3.42 0.28
C HIS A 94 11.19 4.86 0.65
N ASN A 95 10.25 5.81 0.60
CA ASN A 95 10.42 7.19 1.05
C ASN A 95 9.56 7.50 2.29
N TRP A 96 9.41 6.51 3.17
CA TRP A 96 8.53 6.47 4.35
C TRP A 96 8.17 7.81 5.00
N ASN A 97 9.16 8.55 5.51
CA ASN A 97 8.95 9.81 6.24
C ASN A 97 8.34 10.96 5.40
N ASN A 98 8.43 10.85 4.08
CA ASN A 98 7.91 11.81 3.11
C ASN A 98 6.70 11.29 2.34
N THR A 99 6.18 10.10 2.66
CA THR A 99 5.06 9.48 1.94
C THR A 99 4.03 8.91 2.92
N CYS A 100 4.13 7.64 3.27
CA CYS A 100 3.05 6.94 3.94
C CYS A 100 3.02 7.06 5.46
N PHE A 101 4.08 7.53 6.10
CA PHE A 101 4.04 7.81 7.54
C PHE A 101 3.77 9.28 7.78
N VAL A 102 2.64 9.56 8.43
CA VAL A 102 2.22 10.92 8.74
C VAL A 102 2.14 11.03 10.28
N PRO A 103 3.17 11.61 10.92
CA PRO A 103 3.24 11.68 12.38
C PRO A 103 2.23 12.65 13.00
N ASP A 104 1.83 13.67 12.25
CA ASP A 104 0.99 14.77 12.70
C ASP A 104 0.25 15.43 11.53
N ARG A 105 -0.72 16.29 11.87
CA ARG A 105 -1.57 17.01 10.92
C ARG A 105 -0.80 17.90 9.94
N ASP A 106 0.32 18.46 10.40
CA ASP A 106 1.15 19.38 9.62
C ASP A 106 2.00 18.64 8.58
N SER A 107 2.26 17.35 8.80
CA SER A 107 2.98 16.49 7.86
C SER A 107 2.14 16.02 6.66
N VAL A 108 0.81 16.15 6.70
CA VAL A 108 -0.12 15.63 5.67
C VAL A 108 0.25 16.12 4.28
N GLU A 109 0.43 17.43 4.10
CA GLU A 109 0.68 18.03 2.79
C GLU A 109 1.98 17.51 2.16
N ARG A 110 3.08 17.51 2.92
CA ARG A 110 4.38 16.95 2.48
C ARG A 110 4.24 15.50 2.04
N CYS A 111 3.54 14.70 2.83
CA CYS A 111 3.33 13.29 2.57
C CYS A 111 2.46 13.04 1.33
N MET A 112 1.45 13.88 1.09
CA MET A 112 0.66 13.87 -0.13
C MET A 112 1.50 14.24 -1.36
N TYR A 113 2.36 15.26 -1.28
CA TYR A 113 3.30 15.58 -2.36
C TYR A 113 4.18 14.39 -2.73
N GLY A 114 4.79 13.73 -1.74
CA GLY A 114 5.63 12.56 -2.00
C GLY A 114 4.87 11.38 -2.62
N LEU A 115 3.60 11.18 -2.26
CA LEU A 115 2.76 10.14 -2.86
C LEU A 115 2.33 10.49 -4.29
N ILE A 116 2.07 11.76 -4.59
CA ILE A 116 1.73 12.23 -5.94
C ILE A 116 2.94 12.10 -6.86
N GLU A 117 4.11 12.56 -6.40
CA GLU A 117 5.38 12.39 -7.11
C GLU A 117 5.67 10.92 -7.36
N PHE A 118 5.60 10.07 -6.31
CA PHE A 118 5.83 8.64 -6.47
C PHE A 118 4.87 8.01 -7.48
N SER A 119 3.57 8.35 -7.41
CA SER A 119 2.57 7.85 -8.35
C SER A 119 2.89 8.29 -9.78
N ALA A 120 3.34 9.52 -10.00
CA ALA A 120 3.72 10.01 -11.32
C ALA A 120 4.98 9.31 -11.89
N CYS A 121 5.93 8.93 -11.02
CA CYS A 121 7.20 8.35 -11.42
C CYS A 121 7.20 6.83 -11.57
N VAL A 122 6.13 6.14 -11.15
CA VAL A 122 6.06 4.68 -11.20
C VAL A 122 5.38 4.21 -12.48
N ASP A 123 5.95 3.18 -13.13
CA ASP A 123 5.53 2.69 -14.45
C ASP A 123 5.69 3.76 -15.58
N ALA A 124 5.48 3.36 -16.84
CA ALA A 124 5.70 4.23 -18.00
C ALA A 124 4.71 5.42 -18.09
N TRP A 125 3.57 5.34 -17.40
CA TRP A 125 2.47 6.33 -17.50
C TRP A 125 2.05 6.89 -16.14
N GLY A 126 2.78 6.59 -15.07
CA GLY A 126 2.31 6.85 -13.72
C GLY A 126 1.20 5.90 -13.28
N LEU A 127 0.86 5.93 -11.99
CA LEU A 127 -0.36 5.35 -11.46
C LEU A 127 -1.41 6.45 -11.25
N PRO A 128 -2.68 6.21 -11.63
CA PRO A 128 -3.76 7.15 -11.32
C PRO A 128 -3.98 7.22 -9.80
N ILE A 129 -4.51 8.35 -9.35
CA ILE A 129 -4.89 8.56 -7.95
C ILE A 129 -6.39 8.79 -7.92
N ASN A 130 -7.16 7.75 -7.55
CA ASN A 130 -8.62 7.87 -7.44
C ASN A 130 -9.05 8.18 -6.01
N ALA A 131 -8.20 7.89 -5.04
CA ALA A 131 -8.40 8.25 -3.66
C ALA A 131 -7.09 8.36 -2.88
N PHE A 132 -7.11 9.20 -1.85
CA PHE A 132 -6.22 9.07 -0.70
C PHE A 132 -6.90 8.21 0.36
N VAL A 133 -6.16 7.26 0.90
CA VAL A 133 -6.62 6.31 1.91
C VAL A 133 -5.83 6.57 3.18
N ILE A 134 -6.55 6.93 4.23
CA ILE A 134 -6.03 7.24 5.54
C ILE A 134 -6.32 6.03 6.43
N ARG A 135 -5.29 5.42 6.98
CA ARG A 135 -5.41 4.24 7.84
C ARG A 135 -4.83 4.53 9.21
N GLU A 136 -5.41 3.91 10.23
CA GLU A 136 -4.79 3.76 11.54
C GLU A 136 -3.35 3.23 11.37
N PHE A 137 -2.40 3.87 12.04
CA PHE A 137 -1.05 3.36 12.11
C PHE A 137 -0.98 2.24 13.13
N ILE A 138 -0.68 1.03 12.66
CA ILE A 138 -0.46 -0.13 13.53
C ILE A 138 1.03 -0.23 13.87
N PRO A 139 1.41 -0.16 15.17
CA PRO A 139 2.79 -0.42 15.58
C PRO A 139 3.17 -1.88 15.32
N MET A 140 3.91 -2.10 14.24
CA MET A 140 4.29 -3.43 13.78
C MET A 140 5.41 -4.05 14.61
N HIS A 141 5.56 -5.38 14.54
CA HIS A 141 6.69 -6.09 15.09
C HIS A 141 7.94 -5.87 14.22
N SER A 142 8.54 -4.70 14.36
CA SER A 142 9.73 -4.28 13.62
C SER A 142 11.02 -4.69 14.34
N THR A 143 12.03 -5.11 13.59
CA THR A 143 13.35 -5.48 14.14
C THR A 143 14.41 -4.39 13.94
N PHE A 144 14.28 -3.61 12.86
CA PHE A 144 15.10 -2.47 12.51
C PHE A 144 14.34 -1.56 11.53
N THR A 145 14.91 -0.42 11.15
CA THR A 145 14.37 0.40 10.06
C THR A 145 15.32 0.43 8.87
N ALA A 146 14.78 0.66 7.68
CA ALA A 146 15.55 0.77 6.44
C ALA A 146 15.02 1.91 5.55
N PHE A 147 15.69 2.14 4.42
CA PHE A 147 15.38 3.14 3.41
C PHE A 147 15.42 4.58 3.98
N ASN A 148 14.25 5.18 4.20
CA ASN A 148 14.06 6.50 4.81
C ASN A 148 13.22 6.37 6.09
N GLY A 149 13.60 5.44 6.97
CA GLY A 149 12.93 5.21 8.25
C GLY A 149 11.78 4.20 8.23
N LEU A 150 11.62 3.43 7.14
CA LEU A 150 10.62 2.38 7.03
C LEU A 150 10.89 1.27 8.06
N PRO A 151 9.95 0.98 8.98
CA PRO A 151 10.08 -0.16 9.87
C PRO A 151 10.02 -1.47 9.08
N ILE A 152 11.03 -2.32 9.24
CA ILE A 152 11.10 -3.63 8.60
C ILE A 152 10.46 -4.65 9.54
N ASN A 153 9.30 -5.15 9.12
CA ASN A 153 8.38 -5.92 9.96
C ASN A 153 8.31 -7.37 9.52
N LYS A 154 7.82 -8.22 10.44
CA LYS A 154 7.48 -9.60 10.13
C LYS A 154 6.24 -9.64 9.23
N GLU A 155 6.49 -9.73 7.93
CA GLU A 155 5.47 -9.75 6.87
C GLU A 155 5.54 -11.05 6.06
N ARG A 156 4.37 -11.56 5.65
CA ARG A 156 4.22 -12.80 4.86
C ARG A 156 3.38 -12.53 3.63
N ARG A 157 3.90 -12.89 2.47
CA ARG A 157 3.23 -12.74 1.19
C ARG A 157 2.76 -14.09 0.68
N PHE A 158 1.47 -14.17 0.38
CA PHE A 158 0.81 -15.30 -0.27
C PHE A 158 0.47 -14.92 -1.70
N PHE A 159 0.74 -15.82 -2.64
CA PHE A 159 0.30 -15.68 -4.02
C PHE A 159 -0.91 -16.59 -4.25
N LEU A 160 -2.00 -15.98 -4.71
CA LEU A 160 -3.30 -16.61 -4.82
C LEU A 160 -3.71 -16.66 -6.29
N ARG A 161 -4.44 -17.71 -6.65
CA ARG A 161 -5.05 -17.84 -7.96
C ARG A 161 -6.34 -18.65 -7.87
N ASP A 162 -7.43 -18.08 -8.39
CA ASP A 162 -8.70 -18.77 -8.64
C ASP A 162 -9.19 -19.60 -7.43
N GLY A 163 -9.18 -19.01 -6.23
CA GLY A 163 -9.59 -19.69 -4.99
C GLY A 163 -8.51 -20.49 -4.26
N GLU A 164 -7.30 -20.59 -4.80
CA GLU A 164 -6.22 -21.42 -4.27
C GLU A 164 -4.96 -20.63 -3.91
N ILE A 165 -4.18 -21.15 -2.96
CA ILE A 165 -2.84 -20.65 -2.62
C ILE A 165 -1.82 -21.35 -3.53
N GLN A 166 -1.05 -20.57 -4.28
CA GLN A 166 -0.01 -21.08 -5.18
C GLN A 166 1.33 -21.25 -4.45
N CYS A 167 1.71 -20.27 -3.64
CA CYS A 167 2.89 -20.30 -2.78
C CYS A 167 2.84 -19.19 -1.72
N HIS A 168 3.75 -19.24 -0.76
CA HIS A 168 3.96 -18.16 0.21
C HIS A 168 5.43 -17.99 0.58
N HIS A 169 5.82 -16.76 0.87
CA HIS A 169 7.20 -16.37 1.14
C HIS A 169 7.27 -15.27 2.21
N PRO A 170 8.40 -15.12 2.91
CA PRO A 170 8.68 -13.89 3.64
C PRO A 170 8.66 -12.69 2.69
N TYR A 171 8.13 -11.55 3.14
CA TYR A 171 7.96 -10.38 2.27
C TYR A 171 9.28 -9.71 1.89
N TRP A 172 10.27 -9.73 2.78
CA TRP A 172 11.50 -8.94 2.68
C TRP A 172 12.70 -9.80 2.25
N PRO A 173 13.07 -9.81 0.96
CA PRO A 173 14.35 -10.34 0.52
C PRO A 173 15.52 -9.53 1.09
N ASN A 174 16.68 -10.16 1.24
CA ASN A 174 17.89 -9.47 1.71
C ASN A 174 18.32 -8.39 0.69
N GLU A 175 18.32 -8.75 -0.60
CA GLU A 175 18.85 -7.96 -1.69
C GLU A 175 18.10 -6.65 -1.96
N VAL A 176 16.91 -6.45 -1.39
CA VAL A 176 16.14 -5.21 -1.53
C VAL A 176 16.38 -4.21 -0.41
N ILE A 177 16.95 -4.63 0.72
CA ILE A 177 17.18 -3.75 1.87
C ILE A 177 18.25 -2.72 1.53
N ARG A 178 17.98 -1.45 1.88
CA ARG A 178 18.89 -0.33 1.68
C ARG A 178 18.93 0.50 2.96
N ARG A 179 20.10 1.04 3.32
CA ARG A 179 20.28 1.95 4.47
C ARG A 179 19.64 1.41 5.79
N PRO A 180 19.99 0.19 6.22
CA PRO A 180 19.49 -0.35 7.48
C PRO A 180 20.01 0.48 8.67
N SER A 181 19.22 0.58 9.73
CA SER A 181 19.54 1.36 10.93
C SER A 181 20.53 0.68 11.87
N VAL A 182 20.88 -0.58 11.63
CA VAL A 182 21.75 -1.40 12.49
C VAL A 182 22.74 -2.20 11.64
N GLY A 183 23.90 -2.53 12.21
CA GLY A 183 24.98 -3.24 11.50
C GLY A 183 24.72 -4.75 11.31
N ASP A 184 23.98 -5.36 12.22
CA ASP A 184 23.62 -6.80 12.25
C ASP A 184 22.27 -7.11 11.56
N TRP A 185 21.83 -6.23 10.66
CA TRP A 185 20.49 -6.28 10.07
C TRP A 185 20.22 -7.56 9.27
N GLU A 186 21.23 -8.17 8.63
CA GLU A 186 21.07 -9.41 7.85
C GLU A 186 20.67 -10.58 8.76
N GLU A 187 21.29 -10.69 9.94
CA GLU A 187 20.95 -11.71 10.93
C GLU A 187 19.53 -11.48 11.47
N LYS A 188 19.20 -10.22 11.81
CA LYS A 188 17.85 -9.87 12.26
C LYS A 188 16.79 -10.19 11.20
N LEU A 189 17.06 -9.89 9.94
CA LEU A 189 16.18 -10.18 8.83
C LEU A 189 16.01 -11.69 8.62
N ALA A 190 17.11 -12.44 8.63
CA ALA A 190 17.08 -13.89 8.50
C ALA A 190 16.23 -14.52 9.61
N HIS A 191 16.42 -14.09 10.86
CA HIS A 191 15.61 -14.54 12.00
C HIS A 191 14.13 -14.20 11.81
N MET A 192 13.82 -12.96 11.41
CA MET A 192 12.45 -12.50 11.18
C MET A 192 11.75 -13.25 10.03
N ASN A 193 12.50 -13.64 9.00
CA ASN A 193 12.02 -14.37 7.84
C ASN A 193 11.77 -15.86 8.12
N MET A 194 12.20 -16.40 9.26
CA MET A 194 11.86 -17.78 9.64
C MET A 194 10.35 -17.93 9.80
N ILE A 195 9.80 -18.97 9.18
CA ILE A 195 8.37 -19.32 9.25
C ILE A 195 8.26 -20.59 10.09
N THR A 196 7.56 -20.48 11.23
CA THR A 196 7.26 -21.67 12.05
C THR A 196 6.08 -22.44 11.46
N LYS A 197 5.99 -23.75 11.74
CA LYS A 197 4.85 -24.57 11.31
C LYS A 197 3.50 -23.99 11.77
N LYS A 198 3.41 -23.60 13.05
CA LYS A 198 2.22 -23.00 13.65
C LYS A 198 1.80 -21.70 12.95
N GLU A 199 2.76 -20.83 12.66
CA GLU A 199 2.52 -19.59 11.91
C GLU A 199 2.04 -19.88 10.48
N SER A 200 2.70 -20.83 9.81
CA SER A 200 2.34 -21.22 8.45
C SER A 200 0.91 -21.75 8.38
N GLU A 201 0.53 -22.68 9.26
CA GLU A 201 -0.84 -23.24 9.32
C GLU A 201 -1.88 -22.14 9.60
N TYR A 202 -1.61 -21.29 10.60
CA TYR A 202 -2.50 -20.19 10.98
C TYR A 202 -2.77 -19.20 9.85
N LEU A 203 -1.74 -18.84 9.07
CA LEU A 203 -1.86 -17.91 7.95
C LEU A 203 -2.39 -18.58 6.68
N TYR A 204 -2.10 -19.87 6.48
CA TYR A 204 -2.59 -20.62 5.33
C TYR A 204 -4.12 -20.69 5.35
N ASP A 205 -4.73 -21.07 6.48
CA ASP A 205 -6.20 -21.17 6.60
C ASP A 205 -6.90 -19.84 6.33
N ARG A 206 -6.36 -18.74 6.86
CA ARG A 206 -6.88 -17.38 6.61
C ARG A 206 -6.72 -16.95 5.16
N SER A 207 -5.54 -17.19 4.60
CA SER A 207 -5.24 -16.85 3.20
C SER A 207 -6.11 -17.64 2.24
N LEU A 208 -6.46 -18.89 2.56
CA LEU A 208 -7.38 -19.71 1.76
C LEU A 208 -8.80 -19.15 1.82
N GLY A 209 -9.23 -18.65 2.98
CA GLY A 209 -10.49 -17.91 3.11
C GLY A 209 -10.53 -16.69 2.20
N VAL A 210 -9.44 -15.91 2.15
CA VAL A 210 -9.31 -14.75 1.25
C VAL A 210 -9.26 -15.16 -0.22
N ALA A 211 -8.51 -16.21 -0.57
CA ALA A 211 -8.35 -16.67 -1.95
C ALA A 211 -9.69 -16.95 -2.63
N LYS A 212 -10.65 -17.53 -1.89
CA LYS A 212 -12.00 -17.85 -2.38
C LYS A 212 -12.86 -16.61 -2.71
N LEU A 213 -12.43 -15.41 -2.32
CA LEU A 213 -13.15 -14.17 -2.58
C LEU A 213 -12.76 -13.52 -3.91
N PHE A 214 -11.68 -13.97 -4.55
CA PHE A 214 -11.10 -13.31 -5.71
C PHE A 214 -10.76 -14.29 -6.84
N ASP A 215 -11.15 -13.94 -8.06
CA ASP A 215 -10.73 -14.62 -9.28
C ASP A 215 -9.43 -14.02 -9.84
N GLY A 216 -8.65 -14.83 -10.55
CA GLY A 216 -7.39 -14.42 -11.17
C GLY A 216 -6.23 -14.37 -10.18
N TYR A 217 -5.16 -13.65 -10.54
CA TYR A 217 -3.91 -13.61 -9.77
C TYR A 217 -3.89 -12.48 -8.75
N TRP A 218 -3.54 -12.81 -7.51
CA TRP A 218 -3.42 -11.84 -6.42
C TRP A 218 -2.19 -12.11 -5.57
N SER A 219 -1.67 -11.05 -4.95
CA SER A 219 -0.75 -11.14 -3.81
C SER A 219 -1.45 -10.62 -2.57
N LEU A 220 -1.45 -11.42 -1.50
CA LEU A 220 -1.97 -11.07 -0.18
C LEU A 220 -0.80 -10.93 0.80
N ASP A 221 -0.74 -9.80 1.49
CA ASP A 221 0.30 -9.52 2.48
C ASP A 221 -0.31 -9.48 3.88
N TRP A 222 0.20 -10.32 4.77
CA TRP A 222 -0.08 -10.28 6.21
C TRP A 222 1.07 -9.61 6.94
N SER A 223 0.76 -8.70 7.87
CA SER A 223 1.75 -8.05 8.72
C SER A 223 1.47 -8.31 10.19
N MET A 224 2.52 -8.62 10.96
CA MET A 224 2.38 -8.88 12.39
C MET A 224 2.58 -7.61 13.22
N ASP A 225 1.65 -7.34 14.14
CA ASP A 225 1.80 -6.27 15.13
C ASP A 225 2.71 -6.67 16.30
N HIS A 226 3.07 -5.70 17.14
CA HIS A 226 3.92 -5.94 18.32
C HIS A 226 3.33 -6.93 19.34
N ALA A 227 2.02 -7.14 19.34
CA ALA A 227 1.31 -8.08 20.21
C ALA A 227 1.21 -9.50 19.59
N GLY A 228 1.68 -9.68 18.36
CA GLY A 228 1.65 -10.96 17.64
C GLY A 228 0.37 -11.22 16.86
N ASN A 229 -0.50 -10.22 16.69
CA ASN A 229 -1.68 -10.34 15.83
C ASN A 229 -1.30 -10.11 14.36
N TRP A 230 -2.04 -10.77 13.46
CA TRP A 230 -1.86 -10.63 12.02
C TRP A 230 -2.99 -9.80 11.41
N TRP A 231 -2.59 -8.84 10.58
CA TRP A 231 -3.43 -7.86 9.89
C TRP A 231 -3.24 -7.93 8.38
#